data_AF-A0A0E3QDB0-F1
#
_entry.id   AF-A0A0E3QDB0-F1
#
_cell.length_a   1.000
_cell.length_b   1.000
_cell.length_c   1.000
_cell.angle_alpha   90.00
_cell.angle_beta   90.00
_cell.angle_gamma   90.00
#
_symmetry.space_group_name_H-M   'P 1'
#
loop_
_entity.id
_entity.type
_entity.pdbx_description
1 polymer ?
#
loop_
_entity_poly.entity_id
_entity_poly.type
_entity_poly.pdbx_seq_one_letter_code
_entity_poly.pdbx_strand_id
1 'polypeptide(L)' 'MVEWKLRKRLKETGETIPNQVKKQTQKPTLKWAFVLMRKITEVKVEVDSRVITKIVNMDEVKGKIIRLMGKYCEKYYF' A
#
# COMPACT_ATOMS: atom_id res chain seq x y z
N MET A 1 12.26 -12.99 3.68
CA MET A 1 12.98 -11.80 3.16
C MET A 1 12.10 -10.56 2.98
N VAL A 2 10.93 -10.64 2.33
CA VAL A 2 10.08 -9.45 2.06
C VAL A 2 9.51 -8.82 3.34
N GLU A 3 9.04 -9.63 4.29
CA GLU A 3 8.56 -9.12 5.59
C GLU A 3 9.63 -8.35 6.36
N TRP A 4 10.86 -8.86 6.36
CA TRP A 4 11.99 -8.21 7.00
C TRP A 4 12.31 -6.85 6.35
N LYS A 5 12.31 -6.78 5.00
CA LYS A 5 12.50 -5.53 4.27
C LYS A 5 11.41 -4.50 4.60
N LEU A 6 10.15 -4.92 4.69
CA LEU A 6 9.03 -4.05 5.06
C LEU A 6 9.22 -3.48 6.47
N ARG A 7 9.53 -4.33 7.45
CA ARG A 7 9.78 -3.90 8.85
C ARG A 7 10.99 -2.99 8.97
N LYS A 8 12.05 -3.27 8.20
CA LYS A 8 13.24 -2.43 8.15
C LYS A 8 12.91 -1.03 7.60
N ARG A 9 12.19 -0.96 6.48
CA ARG A 9 11.72 0.31 5.88
C ARG A 9 10.79 1.10 6.82
N LEU A 10 9.88 0.42 7.52
CA LEU A 10 9.01 1.06 8.53
C LEU A 10 9.84 1.68 9.67
N LYS A 11 10.87 0.99 10.14
CA LYS A 11 11.80 1.54 11.14
C LYS A 11 12.63 2.71 10.60
N GLU A 12 13.17 2.59 9.39
CA GLU A 12 14.02 3.63 8.78
C GLU A 12 13.25 4.93 8.50
N THR A 13 11.97 4.83 8.15
CA THR A 13 11.10 5.98 7.87
C THR A 13 10.38 6.51 9.11
N GLY A 14 10.44 5.80 10.24
CA GLY A 14 9.66 6.11 11.45
C GLY A 14 8.15 5.84 11.30
N GLU A 15 7.72 5.34 10.15
CA GLU A 15 6.31 5.12 9.84
C GLU A 15 5.74 3.90 10.55
N THR A 16 4.42 3.91 10.73
CA THR A 16 3.66 2.80 11.30
C THR A 16 2.49 2.46 10.40
N ILE A 17 2.09 1.18 10.44
CA ILE A 17 0.83 0.76 9.82
C ILE A 17 -0.09 0.16 10.88
N PRO A 18 -1.41 0.32 10.76
CA PRO A 18 -2.35 -0.31 11.68
C PRO A 18 -2.18 -1.83 11.61
N ASN A 19 -2.28 -2.51 12.74
CA ASN A 19 -2.33 -3.97 12.82
C ASN A 19 -3.79 -4.48 12.69
N GLN A 20 -4.01 -5.78 12.87
CA GLN A 20 -5.34 -6.41 12.81
C GLN A 20 -6.38 -5.78 13.75
N VAL A 21 -5.94 -5.24 14.88
CA VAL A 21 -6.77 -4.55 15.88
C VAL A 21 -6.69 -3.02 15.74
N LYS A 22 -6.31 -2.52 14.55
CA LYS A 22 -6.16 -1.09 14.21
C LYS A 22 -5.10 -0.31 15.03
N LYS A 23 -4.28 -0.99 15.84
CA LYS A 23 -3.18 -0.35 16.58
C LYS A 23 -1.99 -0.11 15.66
N GLN A 24 -1.39 1.06 15.71
CA GLN A 24 -0.20 1.39 14.94
C GLN A 24 0.97 0.49 15.33
N THR A 25 1.61 -0.16 14.35
CA THR A 25 2.76 -1.04 14.56
C THR A 25 3.81 -0.88 13.47
N GLN A 26 5.08 -1.05 13.87
CA GLN A 26 6.23 -1.16 12.96
C GLN A 26 6.58 -2.62 12.65
N LYS A 27 5.88 -3.57 13.27
CA LYS A 27 6.09 -5.02 13.08
C LYS A 27 4.85 -5.71 12.52
N PRO A 28 4.27 -5.24 11.40
CA PRO A 28 3.17 -5.95 10.78
C PRO A 28 3.63 -7.31 10.24
N THR A 29 2.68 -8.21 10.05
CA THR A 29 2.89 -9.41 9.24
C THR A 29 2.72 -9.06 7.77
N LEU A 30 3.46 -9.74 6.89
CA LEU A 30 3.36 -9.53 5.45
C LEU A 30 1.93 -9.78 4.95
N LYS A 31 1.28 -10.84 5.46
CA LYS A 31 -0.13 -11.13 5.20
C LYS A 31 -1.03 -9.93 5.52
N TRP A 32 -0.80 -9.26 6.65
CA TRP A 32 -1.60 -8.10 7.04
C TRP A 32 -1.33 -6.88 6.16
N ALA A 33 -0.07 -6.62 5.80
CA ALA A 33 0.25 -5.56 4.83
C ALA A 33 -0.47 -5.78 3.49
N PHE A 34 -0.55 -7.02 3.01
CA PHE A 34 -1.35 -7.35 1.83
C PHE A 34 -2.85 -7.18 2.05
N VAL A 35 -3.38 -7.49 3.24
CA VAL A 35 -4.81 -7.25 3.55
C VAL A 35 -5.14 -5.76 3.55
N LEU A 36 -4.26 -4.89 4.06
CA LEU A 36 -4.42 -3.44 3.98
C LEU A 36 -4.44 -2.95 2.52
N MET A 37 -3.70 -3.62 1.64
CA MET A 37 -3.72 -3.38 0.20
C MET A 37 -4.91 -4.04 -0.53
N ARG A 38 -5.56 -5.09 0.01
CA ARG A 38 -6.66 -5.83 -0.65
C ARG A 38 -7.97 -5.06 -0.81
N LYS A 39 -8.03 -3.81 -0.37
CA LYS A 39 -9.13 -2.88 -0.67
C LYS A 39 -8.72 -1.76 -1.62
N ILE A 40 -7.55 -1.84 -2.24
CA ILE A 40 -7.25 -1.01 -3.39
C ILE A 40 -8.08 -1.57 -4.54
N THR A 41 -9.18 -0.89 -4.87
CA THR A 41 -10.02 -1.28 -5.99
C THR A 41 -9.46 -0.58 -7.22
N GLU A 42 -8.85 -1.35 -8.11
CA GLU A 42 -8.48 -0.88 -9.44
C GLU A 42 -9.77 -0.76 -10.26
N VAL A 43 -10.21 0.46 -10.55
CA VAL A 43 -11.34 0.70 -11.44
C VAL A 43 -10.79 1.12 -12.79
N LYS A 44 -11.06 0.30 -13.80
CA LYS A 44 -10.83 0.65 -15.19
C LYS A 44 -12.02 1.48 -15.64
N VAL A 45 -11.80 2.77 -15.83
CA VAL A 45 -12.81 3.67 -16.38
C VAL A 45 -12.46 3.89 -17.84
N GLU A 46 -13.39 3.57 -18.74
CA GLU A 46 -13.25 3.89 -20.15
C GLU A 46 -13.83 5.29 -20.39
N VAL A 47 -12.99 6.22 -20.84
CA VAL A 47 -13.39 7.58 -21.22
C VAL A 47 -12.81 7.87 -22.59
N ASP A 48 -13.64 8.25 -23.56
CA ASP A 48 -13.23 8.57 -24.94
C ASP A 48 -12.30 7.52 -25.58
N SER A 49 -12.71 6.25 -25.55
CA SER A 49 -11.95 5.10 -26.10
C SER A 49 -10.55 4.90 -25.48
N ARG A 50 -10.27 5.53 -24.34
CA ARG A 50 -9.06 5.33 -23.54
C ARG A 50 -9.43 4.64 -22.24
N VAL A 51 -8.81 3.49 -21.99
CA VAL A 51 -8.90 2.80 -20.71
C VAL A 51 -7.99 3.52 -19.71
N ILE A 52 -8.60 4.24 -18.78
CA ILE A 52 -7.90 4.88 -17.66
C ILE A 52 -8.04 3.97 -16.46
N THR A 53 -6.94 3.35 -16.05
CA THR A 53 -6.88 2.63 -14.79
C THR A 53 -6.80 3.65 -13.66
N LYS A 54 -7.90 3.82 -12.91
CA LYS A 54 -7.95 4.70 -11.76
C LYS A 54 -8.05 3.88 -10.49
N ILE A 55 -7.19 4.21 -9.54
CA ILE A 55 -7.17 3.55 -8.25
C ILE A 55 -8.13 4.28 -7.32
N VAL A 56 -9.22 3.61 -6.98
CA VAL A 56 -10.21 4.11 -6.01
C VAL A 56 -10.02 3.41 -4.68
N ASN A 57 -10.51 4.06 -3.60
CA ASN A 57 -10.35 3.60 -2.23
C ASN A 57 -8.89 3.67 -1.71
N MET A 58 -8.10 4.61 -2.26
CA MET A 58 -6.76 4.94 -1.76
C MET A 58 -6.89 5.73 -0.46
N ASP A 59 -6.53 5.08 0.64
CA ASP A 59 -6.49 5.67 1.98
C ASP A 59 -5.05 6.09 2.30
N GLU A 60 -4.85 7.01 3.24
CA GLU A 60 -3.53 7.49 3.64
C GLU A 60 -2.60 6.32 4.04
N VAL A 61 -3.15 5.30 4.70
CA VAL A 61 -2.44 4.06 5.04
C VAL A 61 -1.94 3.32 3.80
N LYS A 62 -2.74 3.29 2.73
CA LYS A 62 -2.38 2.59 1.48
C LYS A 62 -1.31 3.36 0.71
N GLY A 63 -1.42 4.69 0.66
CA GLY A 63 -0.39 5.57 0.09
C GLY A 63 0.96 5.41 0.80
N LYS A 64 0.95 5.31 2.13
CA LYS A 64 2.15 5.01 2.94
C LYS A 64 2.76 3.66 2.57
N ILE A 65 1.95 2.61 2.45
CA ILE A 65 2.45 1.27 2.08
C ILE A 65 3.08 1.28 0.68
N ILE A 66 2.47 1.94 -0.31
CA ILE A 66 3.01 2.04 -1.68
C ILE A 66 4.36 2.76 -1.69
N ARG A 67 4.48 3.89 -0.97
CA ARG A 67 5.75 4.62 -0.81
C ARG A 67 6.83 3.76 -0.13
N LEU A 68 6.44 2.99 0.89
CA LEU A 68 7.34 2.09 1.61
C LEU A 68 7.83 0.94 0.71
N MET A 69 6.97 0.40 -0.15
CA MET A 69 7.33 -0.63 -1.14
C MET A 69 8.28 -0.07 -2.22
N GLY A 70 8.20 1.23 -2.50
CA GLY A 70 9.16 1.98 -3.30
C GLY A 70 8.64 2.40 -4.67
N LYS A 71 9.46 3.17 -5.39
CA LYS A 71 9.11 3.84 -6.66
C LYS A 71 8.53 2.93 -7.75
N TYR A 72 8.91 1.64 -7.77
CA TYR A 72 8.34 0.69 -8.72
C TYR A 72 6.84 0.45 -8.47
N CYS A 73 6.42 0.39 -7.21
CA CYS A 73 5.00 0.31 -6.88
C CYS A 73 4.30 1.65 -7.09
N GLU A 74 4.95 2.79 -6.84
CA GLU A 74 4.35 4.10 -7.14
C GLU A 74 3.96 4.22 -8.62
N LYS A 75 4.84 3.84 -9.55
CA LYS A 75 4.59 3.92 -11.01
C LYS A 75 3.40 3.08 -11.50
N TYR A 76 3.01 2.04 -10.76
CA TYR A 76 1.84 1.22 -11.10
C TYR A 76 0.53 1.82 -10.57
N TYR A 77 0.61 2.70 -9.57
CA TYR A 77 -0.55 3.20 -8.81
C TYR A 77 -0.78 4.72 -8.96
N PHE A 78 0.24 5.48 -9.38
CA PHE A 78 0.25 6.91 -9.68
C PHE A 78 0.71 7.14 -11.12
#